data_AF-A0A6A6KF54-F1
#
_entry.id   AF-A0A6A6KF54-F1
#
_cell.length_a   1.000
_cell.length_b   1.000
_cell.length_c   1.000
_cell.angle_alpha   90.00
_cell.angle_beta   90.00
_cell.angle_gamma   90.00
#
_symmetry.space_group_name_H-M   'P 1'
#
loop_
_entity.id
_entity.type
_entity.pdbx_description
1 polymer ?
#
loop_
_entity_poly.entity_id
_entity_poly.type
_entity_poly.pdbx_seq_one_letter_code
_entity_poly.pdbx_strand_id
1 'polypeptide(L)'
;MANVEADRREDYTEDGTVDIKGKPILRSNTGDGELVPLLWGMCLITLAVSVPALRPPSCGPGIKEEECDKHASPFQKGVFYCALYIIAVGTGGTKPNISTMGADQFDDFEPKEKIQKLSFFNWWMFSIFFGTLFSNAFLVYIQDNVGWTLGYGLPTAGFAISIFVFLMGTPFYRHKLPAGVHSLKLHRILDKAAVKIGGSRSSPWMLCPVTQVEETKQMIKMLPVLLTTFIPSATLAQVGTLFIKQGTTLDRSMGPHFEIPPACLTAFVTISMLISLVLYDRFLVPVLRRYTITPEGSHCFKE
;
A
#
# COMPACT_ATOMS: atom_id res chain seq x y z
N MET A 1 30.77 -11.42 18.36
CA MET A 1 30.37 -10.53 17.24
C MET A 1 29.12 -9.70 17.51
N ALA A 2 28.18 -10.14 18.36
CA ALA A 2 27.01 -9.33 18.77
C ALA A 2 27.33 -8.11 19.68
N ASN A 3 28.50 -8.09 20.34
CA ASN A 3 28.89 -6.98 21.23
C ASN A 3 29.51 -5.78 20.49
N VAL A 4 29.84 -5.89 19.20
CA VAL A 4 30.43 -4.78 18.41
C VAL A 4 29.35 -3.95 17.69
N GLU A 5 28.13 -4.48 17.57
CA GLU A 5 26.98 -3.75 16.98
C GLU A 5 26.16 -2.99 18.02
N ALA A 6 26.26 -3.35 19.31
CA ALA A 6 25.68 -2.56 20.41
C ALA A 6 26.51 -1.29 20.67
N ASP A 7 27.84 -1.41 20.62
CA ASP A 7 28.80 -0.31 20.80
C ASP A 7 28.69 0.77 19.72
N ARG A 8 28.26 0.39 18.50
CA ARG A 8 28.08 1.34 17.40
C ARG A 8 26.83 2.21 17.54
N ARG A 9 25.93 1.93 18.48
CA ARG A 9 24.66 2.67 18.62
C ARG A 9 24.80 3.93 19.46
N GLU A 10 25.87 4.05 20.25
CA GLU A 10 26.16 5.21 21.10
C GLU A 10 26.84 6.37 20.34
N ASP A 11 27.28 6.13 19.10
CA ASP A 11 28.05 7.08 18.28
C ASP A 11 27.18 7.95 17.33
N TYR A 12 25.86 7.91 17.48
CA TYR A 12 24.90 8.62 16.62
C TYR A 12 23.85 9.35 17.45
N THR A 13 23.21 10.36 16.86
CA THR A 13 21.99 10.94 17.46
C THR A 13 20.89 9.89 17.56
N GLU A 14 20.00 9.96 18.56
CA GLU A 14 18.91 8.98 18.75
C GLU A 14 17.96 8.92 17.54
N ASP A 15 17.86 10.00 16.78
CA ASP A 15 17.11 10.07 15.53
C ASP A 15 17.88 9.50 14.32
N GLY A 16 19.16 9.17 14.48
CA GLY A 16 20.01 8.49 13.51
C GLY A 16 20.26 9.29 12.23
N THR A 17 20.33 10.63 12.30
CA THR A 17 20.58 11.50 11.13
C THR A 17 22.04 11.95 11.00
N VAL A 18 22.78 12.07 12.10
CA VAL A 18 24.20 12.45 12.11
C VAL A 18 25.01 11.59 13.08
N ASP A 19 26.28 11.37 12.76
CA ASP A 19 27.23 10.87 13.76
C ASP A 19 27.54 11.97 14.80
N ILE A 20 28.12 11.60 15.94
CA ILE A 20 28.60 12.55 16.96
C ILE A 20 29.66 13.54 16.44
N LYS A 21 30.18 13.35 15.22
CA LYS A 21 31.12 14.24 14.51
C LYS A 21 30.41 15.15 13.50
N GLY A 22 29.08 15.16 13.48
CA GLY A 22 28.25 15.99 12.61
C GLY A 22 28.26 15.58 11.13
N LYS A 23 28.72 14.37 10.80
CA LYS A 23 28.73 13.87 9.42
C LYS A 23 27.39 13.20 9.10
N PRO A 24 26.81 13.49 7.92
CA PRO A 24 25.61 12.79 7.46
C PRO A 24 25.92 11.31 7.25
N ILE A 25 25.00 10.46 7.68
CA ILE A 25 25.16 9.01 7.63
C ILE A 25 25.10 8.53 6.18
N LEU A 26 25.99 7.58 5.86
CA LEU A 26 26.16 7.02 4.52
C LEU A 26 24.83 6.50 3.95
N ARG A 27 24.50 6.99 2.75
CA ARG A 27 23.34 6.58 1.93
C ARG A 27 23.20 5.06 1.91
N SER A 28 22.11 4.58 2.47
CA SER A 28 21.60 3.26 2.15
C SER A 28 20.89 3.36 0.79
N ASN A 29 21.51 2.87 -0.28
CA ASN A 29 20.95 2.76 -1.64
C ASN A 29 19.68 1.88 -1.74
N THR A 30 19.07 1.51 -0.61
CA THR A 30 18.10 0.43 -0.52
C THR A 30 16.70 0.84 -0.97
N GLY A 31 16.40 2.14 -1.08
CA GLY A 31 15.09 2.65 -1.52
C GLY A 31 14.94 2.83 -3.04
N ASP A 32 16.04 2.91 -3.80
CA ASP A 32 16.00 3.32 -5.21
C ASP A 32 15.45 2.23 -6.14
N GLY A 33 15.46 0.96 -5.70
CA GLY A 33 15.02 -0.19 -6.49
C GLY A 33 13.55 -0.56 -6.37
N GLU A 34 12.83 -0.08 -5.36
CA GLU A 34 11.48 -0.57 -5.02
C GLU A 34 10.41 -0.17 -6.04
N LEU A 35 10.63 0.95 -6.73
CA LEU A 35 9.72 1.47 -7.76
C LEU A 35 9.97 0.85 -9.15
N VAL A 36 11.11 0.19 -9.35
CA VAL A 36 11.53 -0.39 -10.64
C VAL A 36 10.60 -1.52 -11.10
N PRO A 37 10.22 -2.50 -10.26
CA PRO A 37 9.27 -3.54 -10.65
C PRO A 37 7.94 -2.93 -11.10
N LEU A 38 7.44 -1.91 -10.42
CA LEU A 38 6.16 -1.30 -10.75
C LEU A 38 6.18 -0.65 -12.15
N LEU A 39 7.25 0.08 -12.48
CA LEU A 39 7.42 0.67 -13.80
C LEU A 39 7.55 -0.40 -14.90
N TRP A 40 8.35 -1.43 -14.69
CA TRP A 40 8.48 -2.53 -15.64
C TRP A 40 7.16 -3.25 -15.88
N GLY A 41 6.38 -3.50 -14.82
CA GLY A 41 5.05 -4.08 -14.93
C GLY A 41 4.09 -3.22 -15.75
N MET A 42 4.08 -1.91 -15.50
CA MET A 42 3.26 -0.94 -16.24
C MET A 42 3.68 -0.79 -17.71
N CYS A 43 4.98 -0.79 -17.99
CA CYS A 43 5.49 -0.82 -19.36
C CYS A 43 5.10 -2.12 -20.07
N LEU A 44 5.22 -3.27 -19.41
CA LEU A 44 4.92 -4.57 -20.01
C LEU A 44 3.42 -4.72 -20.31
N ILE A 45 2.53 -4.30 -19.41
CA ILE A 45 1.08 -4.33 -19.67
C ILE A 45 0.71 -3.35 -20.79
N THR A 46 1.32 -2.15 -20.83
CA THR A 46 1.11 -1.17 -21.90
C THR A 46 1.55 -1.72 -23.25
N LEU A 47 2.70 -2.40 -23.31
CA LEU A 47 3.17 -3.08 -24.53
C LEU A 47 2.23 -4.22 -24.93
N ALA A 48 1.76 -5.03 -23.97
CA ALA A 48 0.86 -6.15 -24.24
C ALA A 48 -0.47 -5.70 -24.87
N VAL A 49 -0.99 -4.53 -24.49
CA VAL A 49 -2.24 -3.99 -25.06
C VAL A 49 -2.03 -3.15 -26.33
N SER A 50 -0.82 -2.65 -26.56
CA SER A 50 -0.52 -1.72 -27.67
C SER A 50 0.07 -2.40 -28.89
N VAL A 51 0.81 -3.50 -28.71
CA VAL A 51 1.45 -4.21 -29.83
C VAL A 51 0.47 -5.23 -30.42
N PRO A 52 0.13 -5.15 -31.73
CA PRO A 52 -0.81 -6.08 -32.36
C PRO A 52 -0.40 -7.56 -32.27
N ALA A 53 0.89 -7.86 -32.15
CA ALA A 53 1.39 -9.23 -31.97
C ALA A 53 1.11 -9.80 -30.56
N LEU A 54 1.01 -8.93 -29.54
CA LEU A 54 0.79 -9.31 -28.15
C LEU A 54 -0.68 -9.24 -27.73
N ARG A 55 -1.49 -8.44 -28.45
CA ARG A 55 -2.92 -8.33 -28.22
C ARG A 55 -3.69 -9.45 -28.95
N PRO A 56 -4.71 -10.06 -28.32
CA PRO A 56 -5.62 -10.95 -29.05
C PRO A 56 -6.35 -10.18 -30.16
N PRO A 57 -6.60 -10.83 -31.31
CA PRO A 57 -7.27 -10.18 -32.44
C PRO A 57 -8.70 -9.80 -32.05
N SER A 58 -9.11 -8.57 -32.41
CA SER A 58 -10.46 -8.09 -32.13
C SER A 58 -11.52 -8.99 -32.79
N CYS A 59 -12.57 -9.27 -32.04
CA CYS A 59 -13.83 -9.80 -32.53
C CYS A 59 -14.51 -8.66 -33.31
N GLY A 60 -15.09 -8.94 -34.48
CA GLY A 60 -15.65 -7.91 -35.35
C GLY A 60 -16.76 -7.07 -34.66
N PRO A 61 -17.18 -5.94 -35.25
CA PRO A 61 -18.22 -5.11 -34.68
C PRO A 61 -19.52 -5.90 -34.50
N GLY A 62 -20.09 -5.90 -33.29
CA GLY A 62 -21.38 -6.53 -32.96
C GLY A 62 -21.29 -7.96 -32.40
N ILE A 63 -20.11 -8.56 -32.30
CA ILE A 63 -19.91 -9.88 -31.66
C ILE A 63 -19.54 -9.65 -30.20
N LYS A 64 -20.30 -10.24 -29.27
CA LYS A 64 -19.93 -10.22 -27.85
C LYS A 64 -18.64 -11.01 -27.65
N GLU A 65 -17.74 -10.54 -26.79
CA GLU A 65 -16.45 -11.21 -26.54
C GLU A 65 -16.61 -12.69 -26.11
N GLU A 66 -17.76 -13.04 -25.50
CA GLU A 66 -18.12 -14.40 -25.07
C GLU A 66 -18.44 -15.35 -26.24
N GLU A 67 -18.89 -14.82 -27.38
CA GLU A 67 -19.27 -15.59 -28.59
C GLU A 67 -18.11 -15.65 -29.60
N CYS A 68 -16.91 -15.20 -29.22
CA CYS A 68 -15.79 -15.05 -30.11
C CYS A 68 -14.88 -16.28 -30.10
N ASP A 69 -14.74 -16.95 -31.26
CA ASP A 69 -13.86 -18.11 -31.46
C ASP A 69 -12.36 -17.75 -31.44
N LYS A 70 -12.01 -16.46 -31.38
CA LYS A 70 -10.63 -16.00 -31.38
C LYS A 70 -10.08 -15.98 -29.96
N HIS A 71 -9.35 -17.02 -29.60
CA HIS A 71 -8.70 -17.10 -28.28
C HIS A 71 -7.28 -16.53 -28.30
N ALA A 72 -6.90 -15.91 -27.17
CA ALA A 72 -5.52 -15.45 -26.97
C ALA A 72 -4.54 -16.64 -26.95
N SER A 73 -3.41 -16.49 -27.64
CA SER A 73 -2.32 -17.47 -27.65
C SER A 73 -1.77 -17.68 -26.22
N PRO A 74 -1.27 -18.89 -25.87
CA PRO A 74 -0.60 -19.12 -24.60
C PRO A 74 0.50 -18.10 -24.29
N PHE A 75 1.22 -17.64 -25.32
CA PHE A 75 2.26 -16.61 -25.19
C PHE A 75 1.67 -15.26 -24.77
N GLN A 76 0.57 -14.82 -25.39
CA GLN A 76 -0.10 -13.56 -25.07
C GLN A 76 -0.63 -13.55 -23.63
N LYS A 77 -1.24 -14.66 -23.20
CA LYS A 77 -1.68 -14.84 -21.81
C LYS A 77 -0.48 -14.83 -20.85
N GLY A 78 0.59 -15.52 -21.19
CA GLY A 78 1.82 -15.57 -20.40
C GLY A 78 2.39 -14.18 -20.15
N VAL A 79 2.56 -13.37 -21.20
CA VAL A 79 3.06 -11.98 -21.08
C VAL A 79 2.14 -11.14 -20.20
N PHE A 80 0.83 -11.23 -20.38
CA PHE A 80 -0.14 -10.48 -19.58
C PHE A 80 -0.09 -10.86 -18.09
N TYR A 81 -0.08 -12.15 -17.76
CA TYR A 81 0.04 -12.60 -16.37
C TYR A 81 1.39 -12.23 -15.76
N CYS A 82 2.49 -12.34 -16.52
CA CYS A 82 3.80 -11.86 -16.06
C CYS A 82 3.76 -10.38 -15.68
N ALA A 83 3.13 -9.53 -16.49
CA ALA A 83 2.96 -8.12 -16.16
C ALA A 83 2.17 -7.92 -14.86
N LEU A 84 1.06 -8.63 -14.69
CA LEU A 84 0.24 -8.56 -13.47
C LEU A 84 1.02 -8.99 -12.21
N TYR A 85 1.81 -10.07 -12.29
CA TYR A 85 2.63 -10.50 -11.16
C TYR A 85 3.72 -9.49 -10.81
N ILE A 86 4.36 -8.89 -11.81
CA ILE A 86 5.36 -7.83 -11.58
C ILE A 86 4.72 -6.61 -10.91
N ILE A 87 3.54 -6.18 -11.36
CA ILE A 87 2.77 -5.10 -10.72
C ILE A 87 2.38 -5.49 -9.28
N ALA A 88 1.98 -6.74 -9.04
CA ALA A 88 1.63 -7.22 -7.69
C ALA A 88 2.84 -7.15 -6.73
N VAL A 89 4.03 -7.54 -7.19
CA VAL A 89 5.27 -7.41 -6.40
C VAL A 89 5.60 -5.94 -6.14
N GLY A 90 5.54 -5.09 -7.18
CA GLY A 90 5.84 -3.65 -7.06
C GLY A 90 4.90 -2.93 -6.10
N THR A 91 3.59 -3.17 -6.21
CA THR A 91 2.57 -2.58 -5.31
C THR A 91 2.68 -3.10 -3.89
N GLY A 92 3.01 -4.40 -3.71
CA GLY A 92 3.20 -5.02 -2.40
C GLY A 92 4.37 -4.43 -1.61
N GLY A 93 5.49 -4.10 -2.27
CA GLY A 93 6.64 -3.44 -1.64
C GLY A 93 6.43 -1.93 -1.42
N THR A 94 5.91 -1.25 -2.44
CA THR A 94 5.79 0.22 -2.43
C THR A 94 4.78 0.72 -1.38
N LYS A 95 3.64 0.02 -1.22
CA LYS A 95 2.51 0.48 -0.39
C LYS A 95 2.86 0.73 1.08
N PRO A 96 3.49 -0.20 1.83
CA PRO A 96 3.90 0.07 3.21
C PRO A 96 5.05 1.10 3.29
N ASN A 97 5.99 1.04 2.34
CA ASN A 97 7.26 1.78 2.42
C ASN A 97 7.13 3.27 2.14
N ILE A 98 6.22 3.71 1.25
CA ILE A 98 6.04 5.16 0.98
C ILE A 98 5.57 5.89 2.24
N SER A 99 4.59 5.35 2.96
CA SER A 99 4.06 6.00 4.15
C SER A 99 5.06 6.05 5.29
N THR A 100 5.86 4.99 5.47
CA THR A 100 6.90 4.96 6.50
C THR A 100 8.03 5.92 6.16
N MET A 101 8.51 5.91 4.91
CA MET A 101 9.54 6.84 4.44
C MET A 101 9.11 8.29 4.58
N GLY A 102 7.84 8.61 4.31
CA GLY A 102 7.29 9.96 4.53
C GLY A 102 7.22 10.35 6.01
N ALA A 103 6.85 9.41 6.90
CA ALA A 103 6.90 9.62 8.34
C ALA A 103 8.32 9.87 8.87
N ASP A 104 9.30 9.14 8.33
CA ASP A 104 10.70 9.18 8.75
C ASP A 104 11.41 10.52 8.45
N GLN A 105 10.79 11.37 7.63
CA GLN A 105 11.32 12.70 7.33
C GLN A 105 11.17 13.69 8.49
N PHE A 106 10.22 13.44 9.40
CA PHE A 106 9.89 14.33 10.51
C PHE A 106 10.44 13.76 11.82
N ASP A 107 10.99 14.64 12.66
CA ASP A 107 11.38 14.31 14.02
C ASP A 107 10.16 14.29 14.95
N ASP A 108 10.00 13.20 15.70
CA ASP A 108 8.91 13.01 16.66
C ASP A 108 9.17 13.73 18.00
N PHE A 109 10.43 14.09 18.30
CA PHE A 109 10.81 14.78 19.52
C PHE A 109 10.67 16.30 19.43
N GLU A 110 10.71 16.87 18.22
CA GLU A 110 10.48 18.29 17.99
C GLU A 110 8.97 18.56 17.80
N PRO A 111 8.30 19.32 18.71
CA PRO A 111 6.85 19.50 18.67
C PRO A 111 6.36 20.17 17.38
N LYS A 112 7.16 21.04 16.75
CA LYS A 112 6.81 21.66 15.47
C LYS A 112 6.81 20.65 14.32
N GLU A 113 7.82 19.80 14.23
CA GLU A 113 7.91 18.78 13.17
C GLU A 113 6.82 17.71 13.35
N LYS A 114 6.48 17.34 14.58
CA LYS A 114 5.36 16.42 14.89
C LYS A 114 4.00 16.92 14.36
N ILE A 115 3.70 18.22 14.49
CA ILE A 115 2.45 18.80 13.95
C ILE A 115 2.49 18.83 12.42
N GLN A 116 3.64 19.12 11.82
CA GLN A 116 3.82 19.10 10.36
C GLN A 116 3.65 17.68 9.79
N LYS A 117 4.15 16.65 10.48
CA LYS A 117 3.94 15.23 10.12
C LYS A 117 2.46 14.89 10.01
N LEU A 118 1.63 15.32 10.96
CA LEU A 118 0.18 15.12 10.90
C LEU A 118 -0.45 15.83 9.69
N SER A 119 -0.03 17.06 9.40
CA SER A 119 -0.50 17.80 8.22
C SER A 119 -0.11 17.11 6.91
N PHE A 120 1.12 16.56 6.83
CA PHE A 120 1.58 15.75 5.71
C PHE A 120 0.66 14.53 5.48
N PHE A 121 0.35 13.77 6.54
CA PHE A 121 -0.54 12.61 6.42
C PHE A 121 -1.96 12.99 6.00
N ASN A 122 -2.47 14.14 6.43
CA ASN A 122 -3.77 14.65 5.98
C ASN A 122 -3.75 14.95 4.47
N TRP A 123 -2.73 15.66 3.98
CA TRP A 123 -2.58 15.93 2.55
C TRP A 123 -2.37 14.66 1.72
N TRP A 124 -1.60 13.71 2.25
CA TRP A 124 -1.39 12.41 1.62
C TRP A 124 -2.72 11.65 1.45
N MET A 125 -3.53 11.55 2.52
CA MET A 125 -4.85 10.92 2.43
C MET A 125 -5.78 11.64 1.44
N PHE A 126 -5.82 12.97 1.48
CA PHE A 126 -6.59 13.76 0.52
C PHE A 126 -6.19 13.44 -0.94
N SER A 127 -4.87 13.38 -1.20
CA SER A 127 -4.35 13.06 -2.53
C SER A 127 -4.72 11.65 -3.00
N ILE A 128 -4.73 10.65 -2.10
CA ILE A 128 -5.14 9.28 -2.42
C ILE A 128 -6.60 9.21 -2.82
N PHE A 129 -7.48 9.87 -2.06
CA PHE A 129 -8.90 9.87 -2.38
C PHE A 129 -9.20 10.61 -3.68
N PHE A 130 -8.58 11.78 -3.90
CA PHE A 130 -8.73 12.52 -5.15
C PHE A 130 -8.21 11.72 -6.34
N GLY A 131 -7.04 11.08 -6.22
CA GLY A 131 -6.46 10.22 -7.25
C GLY A 131 -7.32 9.01 -7.56
N THR A 132 -7.91 8.38 -6.54
CA THR A 132 -8.85 7.25 -6.71
C THR A 132 -10.11 7.68 -7.46
N LEU A 133 -10.67 8.84 -7.11
CA LEU A 133 -11.83 9.40 -7.81
C LEU A 133 -11.51 9.72 -9.27
N PHE A 134 -10.36 10.35 -9.54
CA PHE A 134 -9.89 10.63 -10.89
C PHE A 134 -9.70 9.35 -11.70
N SER A 135 -9.10 8.31 -11.12
CA SER A 135 -8.90 7.01 -11.77
C SER A 135 -10.24 6.35 -12.13
N ASN A 136 -11.17 6.27 -11.18
CA ASN A 136 -12.46 5.60 -11.38
C ASN A 136 -13.39 6.37 -12.34
N ALA A 137 -13.26 7.69 -12.43
CA ALA A 137 -14.06 8.51 -13.35
C ALA A 137 -13.43 8.63 -14.74
N PHE A 138 -12.19 9.12 -14.82
CA PHE A 138 -11.56 9.53 -16.09
C PHE A 138 -10.73 8.42 -16.73
N LEU A 139 -9.87 7.74 -15.98
CA LEU A 139 -9.00 6.70 -16.58
C LEU A 139 -9.82 5.51 -17.08
N VAL A 140 -10.81 5.06 -16.30
CA VAL A 140 -11.74 4.01 -16.73
C VAL A 140 -12.52 4.45 -17.98
N TYR A 141 -12.98 5.70 -18.03
CA TYR A 141 -13.67 6.21 -19.20
C TYR A 141 -12.79 6.17 -20.46
N ILE A 142 -11.52 6.57 -20.34
CA ILE A 142 -10.55 6.51 -21.43
C ILE A 142 -10.28 5.07 -21.87
N GLN A 143 -10.16 4.14 -20.91
CA GLN A 143 -9.93 2.71 -21.20
C GLN A 143 -11.06 2.11 -22.05
N ASP A 144 -12.30 2.39 -21.69
CA ASP A 144 -13.48 1.77 -22.33
C ASP A 144 -13.93 2.49 -23.61
N ASN A 145 -13.77 3.82 -23.72
CA ASN A 145 -14.26 4.59 -24.87
C ASN A 145 -13.19 4.96 -25.90
N VAL A 146 -11.94 5.17 -25.47
CA VAL A 146 -10.85 5.62 -26.35
C VAL A 146 -9.91 4.47 -26.67
N GLY A 147 -9.53 3.70 -25.65
CA GLY A 147 -8.82 2.44 -25.79
C GLY A 147 -7.78 2.17 -24.72
N TRP A 148 -7.46 0.88 -24.58
CA TRP A 148 -6.55 0.33 -23.59
C TRP A 148 -5.12 0.90 -23.65
N THR A 149 -4.60 1.22 -24.83
CA THR A 149 -3.24 1.78 -24.99
C THR A 149 -3.09 3.13 -24.28
N LEU A 150 -4.03 4.06 -24.48
CA LEU A 150 -3.98 5.35 -23.79
C LEU A 150 -4.32 5.18 -22.30
N GLY A 151 -5.26 4.28 -21.98
CA GLY A 151 -5.67 3.98 -20.62
C GLY A 151 -4.56 3.45 -19.72
N TYR A 152 -3.64 2.61 -20.24
CA TYR A 152 -2.47 2.12 -19.50
C TYR A 152 -1.21 2.98 -19.72
N GLY A 153 -1.09 3.63 -20.89
CA GLY A 153 0.03 4.53 -21.21
C GLY A 153 0.09 5.76 -20.30
N LEU A 154 -1.06 6.37 -19.98
CA LEU A 154 -1.14 7.53 -19.09
C LEU A 154 -0.61 7.21 -17.67
N PRO A 155 -1.09 6.16 -16.96
CA PRO A 155 -0.50 5.73 -15.70
C PRO A 155 0.99 5.38 -15.80
N THR A 156 1.42 4.74 -16.89
CA THR A 156 2.84 4.38 -17.10
C THR A 156 3.73 5.63 -17.16
N ALA A 157 3.31 6.65 -17.91
CA ALA A 157 4.01 7.94 -17.94
C ALA A 157 3.99 8.62 -16.56
N GLY A 158 2.86 8.59 -15.86
CA GLY A 158 2.73 9.09 -14.50
C GLY A 158 3.75 8.45 -13.54
N PHE A 159 3.86 7.12 -13.53
CA PHE A 159 4.85 6.40 -12.73
C PHE A 159 6.29 6.74 -13.11
N ALA A 160 6.59 6.88 -14.40
CA ALA A 160 7.92 7.28 -14.85
C ALA A 160 8.30 8.69 -14.34
N ILE A 161 7.35 9.63 -14.40
CA ILE A 161 7.53 10.99 -13.85
C ILE A 161 7.71 10.93 -12.32
N SER A 162 6.90 10.14 -11.62
CA SER A 162 7.03 9.98 -10.16
C SER A 162 8.39 9.41 -9.75
N ILE A 163 8.91 8.42 -10.48
CA ILE A 163 10.25 7.87 -10.24
C ILE A 163 11.31 8.94 -10.49
N PHE A 164 11.20 9.70 -11.58
CA PHE A 164 12.13 10.77 -11.88
C PHE A 164 12.15 11.85 -10.77
N VAL A 165 10.99 12.30 -10.30
CA VAL A 165 10.87 13.25 -9.20
C VAL A 165 11.44 12.67 -7.90
N PHE A 166 11.18 11.40 -7.61
CA PHE A 166 11.72 10.72 -6.43
C PHE A 166 13.26 10.68 -6.47
N LEU A 167 13.85 10.27 -7.60
CA LEU A 167 15.31 10.20 -7.78
C LEU A 167 15.97 11.59 -7.70
N MET A 168 15.31 12.63 -8.22
CA MET A 168 15.76 14.02 -8.04
C MET A 168 15.66 14.48 -6.58
N GLY A 169 14.69 13.94 -5.83
CA GLY A 169 14.48 14.19 -4.40
C GLY A 169 15.43 13.44 -3.48
N THR A 170 16.01 12.31 -3.92
CA THR A 170 16.93 11.46 -3.14
C THR A 170 18.04 12.21 -2.38
N PRO A 171 18.70 13.29 -2.87
CA PRO A 171 19.67 14.04 -2.07
C PRO A 171 19.06 14.84 -0.90
N PHE A 172 17.76 15.10 -0.88
CA PHE A 172 17.09 15.90 0.14
C PHE A 172 16.41 15.06 1.23
N TYR A 173 16.27 13.75 1.04
CA TYR A 173 15.61 12.89 2.02
C TYR A 173 16.52 12.60 3.23
N ARG A 174 15.93 12.62 4.42
CA ARG A 174 16.55 12.09 5.64
C ARG A 174 16.40 10.56 5.62
N HIS A 175 17.52 9.85 5.74
CA HIS A 175 17.52 8.39 5.78
C HIS A 175 17.75 7.92 7.22
N LYS A 176 16.80 7.18 7.78
CA LYS A 176 16.99 6.48 9.05
C LYS A 176 17.87 5.25 8.83
N LEU A 177 18.71 4.90 9.81
CA LEU A 177 19.43 3.62 9.75
C LEU A 177 18.45 2.46 9.69
N PRO A 178 18.82 1.34 9.04
CA PRO A 178 18.06 0.11 9.14
C PRO A 178 17.90 -0.27 10.62
N ALA A 179 16.69 -0.12 11.15
CA ALA A 179 16.37 -0.64 12.48
C ALA A 179 16.62 -2.14 12.42
N GLY A 180 17.63 -2.63 13.14
CA GLY A 180 18.06 -4.02 13.12
C GLY A 180 16.89 -4.99 13.33
N VAL A 181 16.40 -5.54 12.23
CA VAL A 181 15.66 -6.80 12.05
C VAL A 181 14.79 -7.22 13.23
N HIS A 182 13.62 -6.60 13.35
CA HIS A 182 12.51 -7.12 14.15
C HIS A 182 11.98 -8.46 13.59
N SER A 183 12.07 -8.66 12.26
CA SER A 183 11.57 -9.86 11.56
C SER A 183 12.42 -11.14 11.77
N LEU A 184 13.76 -11.04 11.84
CA LEU A 184 14.62 -12.21 12.13
C LEU A 184 14.43 -12.77 13.55
N LYS A 185 13.83 -12.00 14.47
CA LYS A 185 13.60 -12.43 15.85
C LYS A 185 12.42 -13.40 15.96
N LEU A 186 11.38 -13.23 15.15
CA LEU A 186 10.23 -14.15 15.11
C LEU A 186 10.62 -15.53 14.58
N HIS A 187 11.44 -15.59 13.52
CA HIS A 187 11.98 -16.85 13.00
C HIS A 187 12.83 -17.59 14.04
N ARG A 188 13.61 -16.87 14.85
CA ARG A 188 14.39 -17.44 15.96
C ARG A 188 13.54 -18.11 17.05
N ILE A 189 12.30 -17.67 17.26
CA ILE A 189 11.38 -18.26 18.24
C ILE A 189 10.78 -19.55 17.69
N LEU A 190 10.38 -19.56 16.41
CA LEU A 190 9.83 -20.74 15.74
C LEU A 190 10.88 -21.84 15.56
N ASP A 191 12.11 -21.49 15.17
CA ASP A 191 13.22 -22.46 15.04
C ASP A 191 13.61 -23.07 16.40
N LYS A 192 13.57 -22.28 17.49
CA LYS A 192 13.83 -22.79 18.85
C LYS A 192 12.71 -23.66 19.40
N ALA A 193 11.47 -23.48 18.96
CA ALA A 193 10.35 -24.34 19.33
C ALA A 193 10.37 -25.70 18.60
N ALA A 194 11.05 -25.78 17.44
CA ALA A 194 11.09 -26.97 16.58
C ALA A 194 12.26 -27.94 16.87
N VAL A 195 13.24 -27.57 17.70
CA VAL A 195 14.45 -28.38 17.95
C VAL A 195 14.40 -29.05 19.32
N LYS A 196 14.25 -30.39 19.35
CA LYS A 196 14.44 -31.22 20.55
C LYS A 196 15.83 -31.89 20.50
N ILE A 197 16.81 -31.36 21.23
CA ILE A 197 18.12 -32.02 21.38
C ILE A 197 18.02 -32.99 22.57
N GLY A 198 18.07 -34.29 22.27
CA GLY A 198 18.18 -35.33 23.29
C GLY A 198 19.59 -35.38 23.89
N GLY A 199 19.66 -35.48 25.23
CA GLY A 199 20.84 -36.01 25.93
C GLY A 199 21.70 -35.01 26.73
N SER A 200 21.33 -34.82 28.00
CA SER A 200 22.19 -34.52 29.17
C SER A 200 22.91 -33.16 29.33
N ARG A 201 22.92 -32.72 30.61
CA ARG A 201 23.48 -31.53 31.28
C ARG A 201 22.79 -30.18 31.00
N SER A 202 22.25 -29.61 32.08
CA SER A 202 21.59 -28.31 32.21
C SER A 202 22.03 -27.29 31.18
N SER A 203 21.28 -27.17 30.08
CA SER A 203 21.32 -25.97 29.28
C SER A 203 20.53 -24.89 30.05
N PRO A 204 21.07 -23.69 30.25
CA PRO A 204 20.27 -22.54 30.64
C PRO A 204 19.28 -22.35 29.49
N TRP A 205 18.05 -22.81 29.67
CA TRP A 205 16.95 -22.61 28.74
C TRP A 205 16.67 -21.10 28.68
N MET A 206 17.48 -20.44 27.88
CA MET A 206 17.38 -19.13 27.24
C MET A 206 16.18 -18.35 27.73
N LEU A 207 16.35 -17.64 28.85
CA LEU A 207 15.40 -16.61 29.22
C LEU A 207 15.39 -15.58 28.08
N CYS A 208 14.31 -15.58 27.30
CA CYS A 208 13.98 -14.41 26.49
C CYS A 208 13.73 -13.25 27.46
N PRO A 209 14.22 -12.03 27.17
CA PRO A 209 13.88 -10.86 27.97
C PRO A 209 12.36 -10.75 28.11
N VAL A 210 11.86 -10.36 29.29
CA VAL A 210 10.41 -10.24 29.57
C VAL A 210 9.71 -9.36 28.53
N THR A 211 10.40 -8.32 28.06
CA THR A 211 9.95 -7.45 26.96
C THR A 211 9.61 -8.22 25.68
N GLN A 212 10.41 -9.24 25.32
CA GLN A 212 10.17 -10.05 24.11
C GLN A 212 8.94 -10.96 24.24
N VAL A 213 8.70 -11.47 25.45
CA VAL A 213 7.52 -12.29 25.75
C VAL A 213 6.26 -11.41 25.74
N GLU A 214 6.34 -10.21 26.28
CA GLU A 214 5.24 -9.24 26.27
C GLU A 214 4.91 -8.77 24.85
N GLU A 215 5.91 -8.43 24.04
CA GLU A 215 5.73 -8.08 22.61
C GLU A 215 5.02 -9.20 21.84
N THR A 216 5.49 -10.44 21.99
CA THR A 216 4.89 -11.60 21.29
C THR A 216 3.47 -11.87 21.79
N LYS A 217 3.23 -11.76 23.10
CA LYS A 217 1.89 -11.92 23.69
C LYS A 217 0.94 -10.83 23.18
N GLN A 218 1.44 -9.61 22.98
CA GLN A 218 0.66 -8.52 22.39
C GLN A 218 0.32 -8.79 20.91
N MET A 219 1.25 -9.33 20.12
CA MET A 219 0.97 -9.74 18.74
C MET A 219 -0.09 -10.85 18.68
N ILE A 220 -0.02 -11.86 19.55
CA ILE A 220 -1.02 -12.94 19.62
C ILE A 220 -2.40 -12.38 20.01
N LYS A 221 -2.46 -11.39 20.91
CA LYS A 221 -3.71 -10.71 21.28
C LYS A 221 -4.35 -9.94 20.10
N MET A 222 -3.58 -9.58 19.08
CA MET A 222 -4.11 -8.94 17.86
C MET A 222 -4.66 -9.96 16.84
N LEU A 223 -4.39 -11.26 16.99
CA LEU A 223 -4.82 -12.29 16.04
C LEU A 223 -6.36 -12.35 15.87
N PRO A 224 -7.18 -12.27 16.93
CA PRO A 224 -8.64 -12.22 16.76
C PRO A 224 -9.10 -11.02 15.92
N VAL A 225 -8.46 -9.87 16.08
CA VAL A 225 -8.75 -8.67 15.27
C VAL A 225 -8.40 -8.92 13.80
N LEU A 226 -7.26 -9.56 13.53
CA LEU A 226 -6.90 -9.93 12.16
C LEU A 226 -7.93 -10.87 11.52
N LEU A 227 -8.42 -11.86 12.27
CA LEU A 227 -9.45 -12.77 11.78
C LEU A 227 -10.78 -12.06 11.50
N THR A 228 -11.21 -11.14 12.35
CA THR A 228 -12.45 -10.38 12.11
C THR A 228 -12.34 -9.42 10.93
N THR A 229 -11.14 -8.88 10.65
CA THR A 229 -10.91 -8.01 9.48
C THR A 229 -11.00 -8.72 8.13
N PHE A 230 -11.04 -10.05 8.10
CA PHE A 230 -11.17 -10.82 6.86
C PHE A 230 -12.51 -10.54 6.16
N ILE A 231 -13.61 -10.47 6.92
CA ILE A 231 -14.96 -10.27 6.36
C ILE A 231 -15.07 -8.90 5.67
N PRO A 232 -14.76 -7.76 6.33
CA PRO A 232 -14.75 -6.46 5.66
C PRO A 232 -13.82 -6.38 4.45
N SER A 233 -12.66 -7.04 4.51
CA SER A 233 -11.70 -7.07 3.40
C SER A 233 -12.27 -7.79 2.17
N ALA A 234 -12.98 -8.90 2.37
CA ALA A 234 -13.65 -9.63 1.31
C ALA A 234 -14.77 -8.78 0.66
N THR A 235 -15.58 -8.08 1.46
CA THR A 235 -16.62 -7.18 0.96
C THR A 235 -16.01 -6.04 0.13
N LEU A 236 -14.88 -5.47 0.54
CA LEU A 236 -14.19 -4.43 -0.21
C LEU A 236 -13.70 -4.93 -1.58
N ALA A 237 -13.20 -6.18 -1.66
CA ALA A 237 -12.74 -6.77 -2.91
C ALA A 237 -13.90 -7.02 -3.92
N GLN A 238 -15.11 -7.27 -3.44
CA GLN A 238 -16.29 -7.48 -4.29
C GLN A 238 -16.69 -6.22 -5.07
N VAL A 239 -16.46 -5.03 -4.51
CA VAL A 239 -16.73 -3.74 -5.17
C VAL A 239 -15.98 -3.62 -6.50
N GLY A 240 -14.73 -4.08 -6.55
CA GLY A 240 -13.90 -4.04 -7.76
C GLY A 240 -14.17 -5.16 -8.77
N THR A 241 -15.06 -6.11 -8.47
CA THR A 241 -15.25 -7.31 -9.30
C THR A 241 -16.74 -7.59 -9.57
N LEU A 242 -17.45 -8.15 -8.59
CA LEU A 242 -18.85 -8.54 -8.72
C LEU A 242 -19.77 -7.35 -9.00
N PHE A 243 -19.52 -6.22 -8.36
CA PHE A 243 -20.33 -5.02 -8.57
C PHE A 243 -20.18 -4.48 -10.01
N ILE A 244 -18.96 -4.51 -10.56
CA ILE A 244 -18.71 -4.14 -11.96
C ILE A 244 -19.36 -5.14 -12.92
N LYS A 245 -19.27 -6.43 -12.62
CA LYS A 245 -19.94 -7.47 -13.41
C LYS A 245 -21.46 -7.27 -13.44
N GLN A 246 -22.09 -7.01 -12.30
CA GLN A 246 -23.50 -6.63 -12.26
C GLN A 246 -23.76 -5.32 -13.03
N GLY A 247 -22.85 -4.35 -12.96
CA GLY A 247 -22.91 -3.12 -13.75
C GLY A 247 -23.00 -3.34 -15.26
N THR A 248 -22.36 -4.39 -15.79
CA THR A 248 -22.44 -4.72 -17.23
C THR A 248 -23.83 -5.17 -17.67
N THR A 249 -24.67 -5.67 -16.76
CA THR A 249 -26.04 -6.14 -17.06
C THR A 249 -27.11 -5.07 -16.85
N LEU A 250 -26.75 -3.91 -16.31
CA LEU A 250 -27.67 -2.80 -16.05
C LEU A 250 -27.72 -1.83 -17.24
N ASP A 251 -28.83 -1.12 -17.40
CA ASP A 251 -28.91 0.04 -18.29
C ASP A 251 -28.11 1.20 -17.67
N ARG A 252 -27.07 1.64 -18.39
CA ARG A 252 -26.11 2.66 -17.97
C ARG A 252 -26.21 3.95 -18.81
N SER A 253 -27.30 4.10 -19.55
CA SER A 253 -27.53 5.29 -20.37
C SER A 253 -27.84 6.52 -19.50
N MET A 254 -27.04 7.57 -19.65
CA MET A 254 -27.30 8.90 -19.08
C MET A 254 -27.70 9.84 -20.21
N GLY A 255 -28.94 9.69 -20.66
CA GLY A 255 -29.51 10.43 -21.77
C GLY A 255 -29.24 9.77 -23.13
N PRO A 256 -29.52 10.48 -24.24
CA PRO A 256 -29.59 9.88 -25.58
C PRO A 256 -28.23 9.57 -26.23
N HIS A 257 -27.12 10.13 -25.73
CA HIS A 257 -25.80 10.05 -26.39
C HIS A 257 -24.65 9.65 -25.47
N PHE A 258 -24.92 9.35 -24.19
CA PHE A 258 -23.87 9.08 -23.22
C PHE A 258 -24.15 7.80 -22.45
N GLU A 259 -23.25 6.83 -22.57
CA GLU A 259 -23.30 5.57 -21.84
C GLU A 259 -22.10 5.52 -20.88
N ILE A 260 -22.38 5.39 -19.58
CA ILE A 260 -21.30 5.35 -18.58
C ILE A 260 -20.69 3.95 -18.57
N PRO A 261 -19.37 3.78 -18.68
CA PRO A 261 -18.76 2.46 -18.54
C PRO A 261 -19.02 1.82 -17.16
N PRO A 262 -19.21 0.49 -17.08
CA PRO A 262 -19.63 -0.18 -15.87
C PRO A 262 -18.64 -0.01 -14.71
N ALA A 263 -17.34 0.06 -15.01
CA ALA A 263 -16.31 0.26 -13.99
C ALA A 263 -16.33 1.68 -13.39
N CYS A 264 -16.87 2.68 -14.08
CA CYS A 264 -17.04 4.04 -13.54
C CYS A 264 -18.07 4.08 -12.40
N LEU A 265 -18.91 3.06 -12.22
CA LEU A 265 -19.83 2.96 -11.08
C LEU A 265 -19.08 2.96 -9.74
N THR A 266 -17.82 2.54 -9.72
CA THR A 266 -16.96 2.60 -8.52
C THR A 266 -16.65 4.03 -8.07
N ALA A 267 -16.79 5.04 -8.95
CA ALA A 267 -16.68 6.45 -8.59
C ALA A 267 -17.78 6.85 -7.59
N PHE A 268 -19.02 6.36 -7.77
CA PHE A 268 -20.11 6.62 -6.82
C PHE A 268 -19.81 6.05 -5.43
N VAL A 269 -19.23 4.85 -5.37
CA VAL A 269 -18.80 4.23 -4.10
C VAL A 269 -17.69 5.05 -3.43
N THR A 270 -16.76 5.58 -4.23
CA THR A 270 -15.66 6.42 -3.73
C THR A 270 -16.20 7.74 -3.15
N ILE A 271 -17.15 8.38 -3.85
CA ILE A 271 -17.80 9.62 -3.40
C ILE A 271 -18.62 9.37 -2.14
N SER A 272 -19.42 8.31 -2.10
CA SER A 272 -20.24 8.00 -0.92
C SER A 272 -19.36 7.68 0.29
N MET A 273 -18.26 6.93 0.12
CA MET A 273 -17.29 6.67 1.17
C MET A 273 -16.66 7.97 1.71
N LEU A 274 -16.29 8.91 0.83
CA LEU A 274 -15.77 10.22 1.22
C LEU A 274 -16.77 11.04 2.03
N ILE A 275 -18.03 11.09 1.57
CA ILE A 275 -19.10 11.79 2.29
C ILE A 275 -19.34 11.13 3.65
N SER A 276 -19.42 9.80 3.70
CA SER A 276 -19.60 9.06 4.95
C SER A 276 -18.45 9.29 5.93
N LEU A 277 -17.21 9.40 5.47
CA LEU A 277 -16.06 9.72 6.32
C LEU A 277 -16.19 11.11 6.95
N VAL A 278 -16.52 12.13 6.14
CA VAL A 278 -16.75 13.49 6.65
C VAL A 278 -17.91 13.52 7.65
N LEU A 279 -19.01 12.81 7.36
CA LEU A 279 -20.15 12.72 8.26
C LEU A 279 -19.79 12.01 9.57
N TYR A 280 -19.02 10.94 9.49
CA TYR A 280 -18.57 10.17 10.65
C TYR A 280 -17.72 11.04 11.58
N ASP A 281 -16.69 11.70 11.05
CA ASP A 281 -15.76 12.50 11.85
C ASP A 281 -16.40 13.79 12.39
N ARG A 282 -17.25 14.44 11.59
CA ARG A 282 -17.80 15.76 11.96
C ARG A 282 -19.05 15.67 12.82
N PHE A 283 -19.87 14.63 12.66
CA PHE A 283 -21.14 14.50 13.36
C PHE A 283 -21.15 13.30 14.31
N LEU A 284 -20.87 12.10 13.82
CA LEU A 284 -21.03 10.88 14.62
C LEU A 284 -20.02 10.82 15.78
N VAL A 285 -18.74 11.09 15.55
CA VAL A 285 -17.71 11.05 16.61
C VAL A 285 -17.99 12.06 17.73
N PRO A 286 -18.25 13.36 17.45
CA PRO A 286 -18.58 14.32 18.51
C PRO A 286 -19.86 13.95 19.27
N VAL A 287 -20.87 13.42 18.56
CA VAL A 287 -22.12 12.98 19.18
C VAL A 287 -21.89 11.78 20.11
N LEU A 288 -21.19 10.74 19.65
CA LEU A 288 -20.85 9.58 20.48
C LEU A 288 -20.00 9.98 21.68
N ARG A 289 -19.03 10.90 21.53
CA ARG A 289 -18.26 11.44 22.66
C ARG A 289 -19.17 12.14 23.68
N ARG A 290 -20.16 12.91 23.24
CA ARG A 290 -21.13 13.54 24.15
C ARG A 290 -22.00 12.51 24.90
N TYR A 291 -22.31 11.38 24.28
CA TYR A 291 -23.11 10.32 24.90
C TYR A 291 -22.29 9.33 25.75
N THR A 292 -20.99 9.17 25.49
CA THR A 292 -20.11 8.22 26.21
C THR A 292 -19.31 8.86 27.35
N ILE A 293 -19.17 10.19 27.40
CA ILE A 293 -18.56 10.90 28.53
C ILE A 293 -19.61 11.03 29.66
N THR A 294 -19.70 9.99 30.48
CA THR A 294 -20.21 10.06 31.86
C THR A 294 -19.23 10.92 32.70
N PRO A 295 -19.68 11.69 33.72
CA PRO A 295 -18.85 12.71 34.40
C PRO A 295 -17.56 12.28 35.13
N GLU A 296 -17.12 11.01 35.09
CA GLU A 296 -15.98 10.51 35.88
C GLU A 296 -14.67 10.26 35.10
N GLY A 297 -14.54 10.75 33.85
CA GLY A 297 -13.42 10.36 32.98
C GLY A 297 -12.65 11.47 32.28
N SER A 298 -12.79 12.74 32.67
CA SER A 298 -12.28 13.90 31.90
C SER A 298 -10.75 14.13 31.96
N HIS A 299 -9.97 13.28 32.62
CA HIS A 299 -8.52 13.48 32.80
C HIS A 299 -7.59 12.60 31.94
N CYS A 300 -8.08 11.63 31.16
CA CYS A 300 -7.19 10.68 30.46
C CYS A 300 -6.94 10.94 28.96
N PHE A 301 -7.50 12.00 28.35
CA PHE A 301 -7.35 12.25 26.90
C PHE A 301 -6.87 13.68 26.57
N LYS A 302 -5.91 14.18 27.34
CA LYS A 302 -5.03 15.27 26.92
C LYS A 302 -3.61 14.95 27.37
N GLU A 303 -2.85 14.33 26.48
CA GLU A 303 -1.39 14.49 26.28
C GLU A 303 -0.98 13.81 24.96
#